data_AF-A0A0C9XX60-F1
#
_entry.id   AF-A0A0C9XX60-F1
#
_cell.length_a   1.000
_cell.length_b   1.000
_cell.length_c   1.000
_cell.angle_alpha   90.00
_cell.angle_beta   90.00
_cell.angle_gamma   90.00
#
_symmetry.space_group_name_H-M   'P 1'
#
loop_
_entity.id
_entity.type
_entity.pdbx_description
1 polymer ?
#
loop_
_entity_poly.entity_id
_entity_poly.type
_entity_poly.pdbx_seq_one_letter_code
_entity_poly.pdbx_strand_id
1 'polypeptide(L)' 'YLPPYSPDLNPIEEAFLKIKHFLRRHQDYYLMTEGEAGDGMIYDMYEVLEIITPEDAEGYFIHAGYF' A
#
# COMPACT_ATOMS: atom_id res chain seq x y z
N TYR A 1 -13.21 13.64 -12.51
CA TYR A 1 -13.87 12.53 -13.24
C TYR A 1 -12.77 11.59 -13.69
N LEU A 2 -12.83 10.31 -13.29
CA LEU A 2 -11.84 9.29 -13.68
C LEU A 2 -12.39 8.49 -14.86
N PRO A 3 -11.72 8.46 -16.02
CA PRO A 3 -12.18 7.65 -17.14
C PRO A 3 -12.14 6.15 -16.78
N PRO A 4 -13.09 5.33 -17.27
CA PRO A 4 -13.06 3.89 -17.05
C PRO A 4 -11.73 3.26 -17.48
N TYR A 5 -11.25 2.25 -16.73
CA TYR A 5 -10.02 1.50 -17.02
C TYR A 5 -8.75 2.37 -17.18
N SER A 6 -8.67 3.49 -16.46
CA SER A 6 -7.47 4.35 -16.43
C SER A 6 -6.72 4.20 -15.10
N PRO A 7 -6.11 3.03 -14.82
CA PRO A 7 -5.36 2.80 -13.58
C PRO A 7 -4.20 3.80 -13.44
N ASP A 8 -3.59 4.22 -14.56
CA ASP A 8 -2.51 5.19 -14.59
C ASP A 8 -2.93 6.59 -14.07
N LEU A 9 -4.24 6.86 -14.03
CA LEU A 9 -4.79 8.11 -13.51
C LEU A 9 -5.30 7.95 -12.06
N ASN A 10 -5.03 6.83 -11.39
CA ASN A 10 -5.48 6.59 -10.04
C ASN A 10 -4.28 6.49 -9.07
N PRO A 11 -4.05 7.50 -8.21
CA PRO A 11 -2.87 7.55 -7.34
C PRO A 11 -2.82 6.40 -6.33
N ILE A 12 -3.95 5.73 -6.07
CA ILE A 12 -3.99 4.58 -5.16
C ILE A 12 -3.21 3.37 -5.70
N GLU A 13 -3.02 3.27 -7.02
CA GLU A 13 -2.30 2.14 -7.63
C GLU A 13 -0.83 2.12 -7.18
N GLU A 14 -0.16 3.28 -7.13
CA GLU A 14 1.21 3.40 -6.66
C GLU A 14 1.36 3.10 -5.16
N ALA A 15 0.42 3.60 -4.35
CA ALA A 15 0.37 3.27 -2.93
C ALA A 15 0.26 1.75 -2.72
N PHE A 16 -0.66 1.08 -3.43
CA PHE A 16 -0.79 -0.37 -3.36
C PHE A 16 0.43 -1.11 -3.89
N LEU A 17 1.10 -0.60 -4.93
CA LEU A 17 2.35 -1.19 -5.43
C LEU A 17 3.46 -1.13 -4.38
N LYS A 18 3.62 0.00 -3.68
CA LYS A 18 4.60 0.14 -2.59
C LYS A 18 4.30 -0.80 -1.42
N ILE A 19 3.03 -0.87 -0.99
CA ILE A 19 2.56 -1.81 0.06
C ILE A 19 2.85 -3.26 -0.35
N LYS A 20 2.48 -3.66 -1.58
CA LYS A 20 2.75 -5.01 -2.08
C LYS A 20 4.25 -5.34 -2.11
N HIS A 21 5.08 -4.40 -2.54
CA HIS A 21 6.53 -4.59 -2.55
C HIS A 21 7.09 -4.77 -1.13
N PHE A 22 6.62 -3.97 -0.19
CA PHE A 22 7.04 -4.05 1.20
C PHE A 22 6.63 -5.38 1.83
N LEU A 23 5.38 -5.80 1.67
CA LEU A 23 4.89 -7.08 2.19
C LEU A 23 5.66 -8.27 1.61
N ARG A 24 5.91 -8.28 0.29
CA ARG A 24 6.70 -9.34 -0.35
C ARG A 24 8.14 -9.39 0.15
N ARG A 25 8.73 -8.25 0.49
CA ARG A 25 10.08 -8.17 1.05
C ARG A 25 10.16 -8.68 2.49
N HIS A 26 9.08 -8.53 3.26
CA HIS A 26 9.01 -8.90 4.67
C HIS A 26 8.09 -10.11 4.91
N GLN A 27 7.88 -10.92 3.88
CA GLN A 27 6.90 -12.00 3.87
C GLN A 27 7.10 -12.98 5.04
N ASP A 28 8.34 -13.27 5.41
CA ASP A 28 8.67 -14.18 6.51
C ASP A 28 8.21 -13.66 7.89
N TYR A 29 8.19 -12.34 8.08
CA TYR A 29 7.72 -11.70 9.32
C TYR A 29 6.20 -11.78 9.45
N TYR A 30 5.48 -11.46 8.37
CA TYR A 30 4.02 -11.40 8.36
C TYR A 30 3.33 -12.77 8.16
N LEU A 31 4.01 -13.79 7.63
CA LEU A 31 3.48 -15.16 7.57
C LEU A 31 3.55 -15.89 8.91
N MET A 32 4.45 -15.49 9.82
CA MET A 32 4.54 -16.09 11.17
C MET A 32 3.42 -15.63 12.10
N THR A 33 2.69 -14.55 11.75
CA THR A 33 1.53 -14.07 12.49
C THR A 33 0.26 -14.91 12.26
N GLU A 34 0.28 -15.90 11.36
CA GLU A 34 -0.85 -16.82 11.08
C GLU A 34 -0.90 -18.06 12.01
N GLY A 35 -0.30 -18.01 13.20
CA GLY A 35 -0.40 -19.07 14.21
C GLY A 35 -1.52 -18.82 15.23
N GLU A 36 -2.57 -19.67 15.22
CA GLU A 36 -3.71 -19.86 16.17
C GLU A 36 -4.46 -18.64 16.79
N ALA A 37 -3.96 -17.42 16.70
CA ALA A 37 -4.57 -16.22 17.25
C ALA A 37 -4.95 -15.26 16.11
N GLY A 38 -6.16 -15.45 15.58
CA GLY A 38 -6.69 -14.77 14.38
C GLY A 38 -6.92 -13.27 14.48
N ASP A 39 -5.92 -12.48 14.88
CA ASP A 39 -5.97 -11.01 14.90
C ASP A 39 -4.67 -10.33 14.42
N GLY A 40 -3.56 -11.06 14.21
CA GLY A 40 -2.25 -10.47 13.89
C GLY A 40 -2.19 -9.65 12.59
N MET A 41 -2.77 -10.17 11.50
CA MET A 41 -2.72 -9.54 10.18
C MET A 41 -3.35 -8.14 10.11
N ILE A 42 -4.40 -7.85 10.89
CA ILE A 42 -5.08 -6.54 10.83
C ILE A 42 -4.26 -5.47 11.56
N TYR A 43 -3.70 -5.79 12.73
CA TYR A 43 -2.81 -4.86 13.44
C TYR A 43 -1.52 -4.61 12.66
N ASP A 44 -0.96 -5.66 12.06
CA ASP A 44 0.20 -5.57 11.17
C ASP A 44 -0.06 -4.66 9.97
N MET A 45 -1.29 -4.64 9.44
CA MET A 45 -1.65 -3.77 8.33
C MET A 45 -1.63 -2.27 8.69
N TYR A 46 -1.98 -1.88 9.92
CA TYR A 46 -1.86 -0.47 10.32
C TYR A 46 -0.40 -0.02 10.32
N GLU A 47 0.52 -0.86 10.81
CA GLU A 47 1.97 -0.61 10.75
C GLU A 47 2.48 -0.55 9.31
N VAL A 48 2.02 -1.48 8.45
CA VAL A 48 2.39 -1.49 7.03
C VAL A 48 1.94 -0.21 6.31
N LEU A 49 0.81 0.39 6.70
CA LEU A 49 0.36 1.65 6.11
C LEU A 49 1.28 2.83 6.45
N GLU A 50 2.05 2.77 7.54
CA GLU A 50 3.00 3.82 7.93
C GLU A 50 4.20 3.95 6.98
N ILE A 51 4.41 2.99 6.07
CA ILE A 51 5.48 3.08 5.05
C ILE A 51 5.21 4.14 3.98
N ILE A 52 3.96 4.61 3.88
CA ILE A 52 3.56 5.67 2.95
C ILE A 52 3.77 7.01 3.64
N THR A 53 4.76 7.77 3.17
CA THR A 53 5.06 9.11 3.68
C THR A 53 4.14 10.17 3.03
N PRO A 54 4.00 11.36 3.64
CA PRO A 54 3.33 12.49 2.99
C PRO A 54 3.93 12.84 1.61
N GLU A 55 5.25 12.74 1.48
CA GLU A 55 5.98 13.03 0.23
C GLU A 55 5.69 11.97 -0.85
N ASP A 56 5.55 10.70 -0.45
CA ASP A 56 5.07 9.65 -1.37
C ASP A 56 3.66 9.96 -1.87
N ALA A 57 2.75 10.32 -0.96
CA ALA A 57 1.37 10.61 -1.31
C ALA A 57 1.28 11.78 -2.29
N GLU A 58 2.00 12.87 -2.03
CA GLU A 58 2.11 14.00 -2.96
C GLU A 58 2.65 13.55 -4.33
N GLY A 59 3.70 12.73 -4.33
CA GLY A 59 4.27 12.15 -5.55
C GLY A 59 3.26 11.33 -6.36
N TYR A 60 2.43 10.51 -5.71
CA TYR A 60 1.41 9.70 -6.38
C TYR A 60 0.33 10.56 -7.05
N PHE A 61 -0.11 11.64 -6.38
CA PHE A 61 -1.06 12.57 -6.99
C PHE A 61 -0.46 13.28 -8.19
N ILE A 62 0.79 13.75 -8.09
CA ILE A 62 1.49 14.42 -9.19
C ILE A 62 1.67 13.46 -10.37
N HIS A 63 2.09 12.23 -10.12
CA HIS A 63 2.30 11.23 -11.18
C HIS A 63 0.99 10.84 -11.89
N ALA A 64 -0.12 10.76 -11.14
CA ALA A 64 -1.45 10.57 -11.70
C ALA A 64 -2.03 11.83 -12.40
N GLY A 65 -1.29 12.94 -12.44
CA GLY A 65 -1.65 14.17 -13.16
C GLY A 65 -2.52 15.15 -12.35
N TYR A 66 -2.56 15.02 -11.03
CA TYR A 66 -3.26 15.92 -10.12
C TYR A 66 -2.27 16.92 -9.50
N PHE A 67 -2.58 18.20 -9.59
CA PHE A 67 -1.78 19.33 -9.08
C PHE A 67 -2.69 20.47 -8.60
#